data_AF-A0A519D8J2-F1
#
_entry.id   AF-A0A519D8J2-F1
#
_cell.length_a   1.000
_cell.length_b   1.000
_cell.length_c   1.000
_cell.angle_alpha   90.00
_cell.angle_beta   90.00
_cell.angle_gamma   90.00
#
_symmetry.space_group_name_H-M   'P 1'
#
loop_
_entity.id
_entity.type
_entity.pdbx_description
1 polymer ?
#
loop_
_entity_poly.entity_id
_entity_poly.type
_entity_poly.pdbx_seq_one_letter_code
_entity_poly.pdbx_strand_id
1 'polypeptide(L)'
;MNQLSLILKKYFRESFLFKYSIFSIPNEQFVFFPLQVEPERNVLFGAPFYSNQLDIIEKIAKSLPVDYKLYVKEHPAMEKKKWRKISNYKKILDLPNVKLIHPSVNSSEIMRKTSLIT
;
A
#
# COMPACT_ATOMS: atom_id res chain seq x y z
N MET A 1 -1.00 -5.66 -25.83
CA MET A 1 -2.10 -5.76 -24.84
C MET A 1 -3.29 -4.96 -25.36
N ASN A 2 -4.49 -5.56 -25.40
CA ASN A 2 -5.72 -4.89 -25.86
C ASN A 2 -6.18 -3.84 -24.82
N GLN A 3 -6.61 -2.64 -25.25
CA GLN A 3 -7.13 -1.57 -24.38
C GLN A 3 -8.27 -2.04 -23.47
N LEU A 4 -9.18 -2.87 -24.00
CA LEU A 4 -10.28 -3.45 -23.23
C LEU A 4 -9.77 -4.26 -22.03
N SER A 5 -8.72 -5.06 -22.24
CA SER A 5 -8.11 -5.85 -21.16
C SER A 5 -7.49 -5.00 -20.05
N LEU A 6 -7.00 -3.80 -20.38
CA LEU A 6 -6.41 -2.89 -19.42
C LEU A 6 -7.46 -2.18 -18.57
N ILE A 7 -8.59 -1.83 -19.18
CA ILE A 7 -9.75 -1.22 -18.51
C ILE A 7 -10.33 -2.22 -17.50
N LEU A 8 -10.60 -3.46 -17.95
CA LEU A 8 -11.09 -4.53 -17.06
C LEU A 8 -10.13 -4.75 -15.89
N LYS A 9 -8.81 -4.82 -16.15
CA LYS A 9 -7.80 -4.93 -15.08
C LYS A 9 -7.85 -3.78 -14.09
N LYS A 10 -8.04 -2.52 -14.54
CA LYS A 10 -8.21 -1.36 -13.64
C LYS A 10 -9.39 -1.61 -12.71
N TYR A 11 -10.57 -1.91 -13.26
CA TYR A 11 -11.79 -2.12 -12.49
C TYR A 11 -11.67 -3.26 -11.47
N PHE A 12 -11.11 -4.41 -11.87
CA PHE A 12 -10.90 -5.53 -10.94
C PHE A 12 -9.94 -5.17 -9.80
N ARG A 13 -8.87 -4.43 -10.08
CA ARG A 13 -7.91 -4.01 -9.05
C ARG A 13 -8.49 -2.95 -8.12
N GLU A 14 -9.27 -2.02 -8.66
CA GLU A 14 -9.99 -1.01 -7.90
C GLU A 14 -11.00 -1.64 -6.95
N SER A 15 -11.83 -2.56 -7.46
CA SER A 15 -12.79 -3.32 -6.66
C SER A 15 -12.09 -4.12 -5.56
N PHE A 16 -10.94 -4.74 -5.87
CA PHE A 16 -10.12 -5.42 -4.86
C PHE A 16 -9.64 -4.45 -3.78
N LEU A 17 -9.05 -3.31 -4.16
CA LEU A 17 -8.57 -2.30 -3.22
C LEU A 17 -9.70 -1.80 -2.33
N PHE A 18 -10.86 -1.48 -2.91
CA PHE A 18 -12.04 -1.05 -2.17
C PHE A 18 -12.50 -2.10 -1.15
N LYS A 19 -12.55 -3.37 -1.55
CA LYS A 19 -13.04 -4.48 -0.71
C LYS A 19 -12.12 -4.77 0.49
N TYR A 20 -10.81 -4.67 0.30
CA TYR A 20 -9.83 -5.11 1.31
C TYR A 20 -9.14 -3.98 2.05
N SER A 21 -9.46 -2.72 1.73
CA SER A 21 -8.91 -1.57 2.44
C SER A 21 -9.81 -1.10 3.57
N ILE A 22 -9.20 -0.53 4.60
CA ILE A 22 -9.90 0.26 5.62
C ILE A 22 -10.05 1.71 5.16
N PHE A 23 -11.12 2.35 5.61
CA PHE A 23 -11.47 3.74 5.29
C PHE A 23 -11.40 4.66 6.52
N SER A 24 -11.17 4.10 7.70
CA SER A 24 -11.02 4.82 8.96
C SER A 24 -9.86 4.23 9.76
N ILE A 25 -9.20 5.08 10.56
CA ILE A 25 -8.07 4.68 11.40
C ILE A 25 -8.59 4.41 12.81
N PRO A 26 -8.56 3.15 13.30
CA PRO A 26 -8.95 2.81 14.64
C PRO A 26 -7.96 3.37 15.66
N ASN A 27 -8.40 3.42 16.92
CA ASN A 27 -7.58 3.92 18.02
C ASN A 27 -6.70 2.79 18.59
N GLU A 28 -5.59 2.52 17.91
CA GLU A 28 -4.58 1.53 18.32
C GLU A 28 -3.17 2.03 18.00
N GLN A 29 -2.15 1.35 18.50
CA GLN A 29 -0.76 1.69 18.18
C GLN A 29 -0.38 1.17 16.80
N PHE A 30 0.08 2.06 15.92
CA PHE A 30 0.47 1.68 14.57
C PHE A 30 1.65 2.50 14.05
N VAL A 31 2.32 1.88 13.08
CA VAL A 31 3.32 2.51 12.21
C VAL A 31 2.68 2.74 10.85
N PHE A 32 2.93 3.90 10.25
CA PHE A 32 2.39 4.26 8.95
C PHE A 32 3.44 4.14 7.84
N PHE A 33 3.09 3.46 6.74
CA PHE A 33 3.90 3.35 5.54
C PHE A 33 3.13 3.78 4.28
N PRO A 34 3.44 4.94 3.67
CA PRO A 34 2.81 5.36 2.43
C PRO A 34 3.46 4.66 1.22
N LEU A 35 2.67 3.96 0.41
CA LEU A 35 3.13 3.45 -0.88
C LEU A 35 3.46 4.61 -1.81
N GLN A 36 4.55 4.47 -2.57
CA GLN A 36 4.95 5.44 -3.61
C GLN A 36 4.28 5.09 -4.94
N VAL A 37 4.39 5.94 -5.96
CA VAL A 37 3.84 5.65 -7.30
C VAL A 37 4.82 4.76 -8.08
N GLU A 38 4.33 3.65 -8.64
CA GLU A 38 5.11 2.76 -9.51
C GLU A 38 4.69 2.87 -11.00
N PRO A 39 5.62 2.70 -11.96
CA PRO A 39 7.08 2.61 -11.76
C PRO A 39 7.66 3.98 -11.39
N GLU A 40 8.60 4.03 -10.44
CA GLU A 40 9.40 5.24 -10.21
C GLU A 40 10.15 5.56 -11.51
N ARG A 41 9.88 6.74 -12.07
CA ARG A 41 10.56 7.26 -13.24
C ARG A 41 11.99 7.62 -12.80
N ASN A 42 12.90 6.63 -12.70
CA ASN A 42 14.38 6.69 -12.76
C ASN A 42 15.14 5.53 -12.06
N VAL A 43 14.49 4.47 -11.55
CA VAL A 43 15.22 3.37 -10.86
C VAL A 43 15.46 2.12 -11.73
N LEU A 44 15.06 2.13 -13.00
CA LEU A 44 15.25 0.96 -13.88
C LEU A 44 16.71 0.65 -14.27
N PHE A 45 17.68 1.52 -13.94
CA PHE A 45 19.09 1.31 -14.29
C PHE A 45 20.10 1.32 -13.12
N GLY A 46 19.72 1.74 -11.90
CA GLY A 46 20.71 2.02 -10.84
C GLY A 46 20.54 1.33 -9.48
N ALA A 47 19.34 0.85 -9.13
CA ALA A 47 19.10 0.33 -7.78
C ALA A 47 17.96 -0.71 -7.72
N PRO A 48 18.20 -1.95 -8.17
CA PRO A 48 17.20 -3.03 -8.11
C PRO A 48 16.77 -3.39 -6.69
N PHE A 49 17.53 -2.98 -5.67
CA PHE A 49 17.30 -3.32 -4.26
C PHE A 49 16.35 -2.35 -3.51
N TYR A 50 16.12 -1.14 -4.03
CA TYR A 50 15.23 -0.14 -3.41
C TYR A 50 13.83 -0.10 -4.04
N SER A 51 13.63 -0.82 -5.15
CA SER A 51 12.36 -0.81 -5.89
C SER A 51 11.29 -1.74 -5.31
N ASN A 52 11.60 -2.51 -4.26
CA ASN A 52 10.67 -3.50 -3.71
C ASN A 52 10.04 -3.01 -2.41
N GLN A 53 9.09 -2.09 -2.52
CA GLN A 53 8.28 -1.59 -1.38
C GLN A 53 7.65 -2.75 -0.58
N LEU A 54 7.38 -3.90 -1.21
CA LEU A 54 6.87 -5.09 -0.52
C LEU A 54 7.88 -5.68 0.46
N ASP A 55 9.17 -5.71 0.12
CA ASP A 55 10.22 -6.21 1.03
C ASP A 55 10.39 -5.27 2.23
N ILE A 56 10.23 -3.96 2.01
CA ILE A 56 10.25 -2.97 3.09
C ILE A 56 9.05 -3.20 4.02
N ILE A 57 7.84 -3.35 3.47
CA ILE A 57 6.63 -3.66 4.25
C ILE A 57 6.83 -4.93 5.05
N GLU A 58 7.36 -5.99 4.44
CA GLU A 58 7.61 -7.26 5.12
C GLU A 58 8.64 -7.12 6.25
N LYS A 59 9.75 -6.42 6.01
CA LYS A 59 10.78 -6.17 7.03
C LYS A 59 10.25 -5.35 8.20
N ILE A 60 9.49 -4.27 7.92
CA ILE A 60 8.85 -3.46 8.96
C ILE A 60 7.88 -4.33 9.75
N ALA A 61 6.93 -4.99 9.08
CA ALA A 61 5.92 -5.83 9.71
C ALA A 61 6.52 -6.89 10.63
N LYS A 62 7.63 -7.54 10.23
CA LYS A 62 8.33 -8.54 11.03
C LYS A 62 9.14 -7.96 12.20
N SER A 63 9.47 -6.67 12.16
CA SER A 63 10.27 -5.99 13.19
C SER A 63 9.41 -5.25 14.22
N LEU A 64 8.10 -5.13 13.99
CA LEU A 64 7.21 -4.45 14.92
C LEU A 64 7.00 -5.25 16.22
N PRO A 65 6.85 -4.57 17.37
CA PRO A 65 6.36 -5.21 18.58
C PRO A 65 4.96 -5.82 18.37
N VAL A 66 4.61 -6.81 19.21
CA VAL A 66 3.35 -7.59 19.08
C VAL A 66 2.09 -6.70 19.10
N ASP A 67 2.13 -5.61 19.87
CA ASP A 67 0.99 -4.69 20.04
C ASP A 67 0.88 -3.61 18.95
N TYR A 68 1.78 -3.61 17.96
CA TYR A 68 1.78 -2.66 16.85
C TYR A 68 1.25 -3.27 15.56
N LYS A 69 0.54 -2.45 14.79
CA LYS A 69 0.15 -2.74 13.42
C LYS A 69 0.92 -1.89 12.42
N LEU A 70 1.11 -2.41 11.21
CA LEU A 70 1.63 -1.64 10.09
C LEU A 70 0.48 -1.24 9.16
N TYR A 71 0.31 0.06 8.99
CA TYR A 71 -0.74 0.65 8.18
C TYR A 71 -0.15 1.11 6.86
N VAL A 72 -0.43 0.36 5.80
CA VAL A 72 0.10 0.62 4.45
C VAL A 72 -0.96 1.36 3.65
N LYS A 73 -0.66 2.57 3.15
CA LYS A 73 -1.62 3.34 2.35
C LYS A 73 -1.25 3.36 0.88
N GLU A 74 -2.22 3.05 0.02
CA GLU A 74 -2.06 3.19 -1.43
C GLU A 74 -2.05 4.67 -1.85
N HIS A 75 -1.25 4.98 -2.87
CA HIS A 75 -1.10 6.31 -3.43
C HIS A 75 -2.25 6.61 -4.41
N PRO A 76 -2.95 7.75 -4.29
CA PRO A 76 -4.08 8.09 -5.18
C PRO A 76 -3.67 8.16 -6.66
N ALA A 77 -2.46 8.65 -6.97
CA ALA A 77 -1.96 8.68 -8.35
C ALA A 77 -1.79 7.30 -9.02
N MET A 78 -1.83 6.20 -8.27
CA MET A 78 -1.87 4.85 -8.86
C MET A 78 -3.15 4.57 -9.64
N GLU A 79 -4.23 5.32 -9.40
CA GLU A 79 -5.45 5.21 -10.21
C GLU A 79 -5.14 5.46 -11.70
N LYS A 80 -4.39 6.54 -12.00
CA LYS A 80 -3.95 6.89 -13.36
C LYS A 80 -3.01 5.84 -13.95
N LYS A 81 -2.39 5.01 -13.10
CA LYS A 81 -1.53 3.88 -13.46
C LYS A 81 -2.25 2.53 -13.47
N LYS A 82 -3.59 2.51 -13.34
CA LYS A 82 -4.42 1.30 -13.35
C LYS A 82 -4.15 0.37 -12.17
N TRP A 83 -3.75 0.94 -11.03
CA TRP A 83 -3.49 0.27 -9.75
C TRP A 83 -2.38 -0.79 -9.79
N ARG A 84 -1.89 -1.22 -8.62
CA ARG A 84 -0.94 -2.33 -8.54
C ARG A 84 -1.60 -3.65 -8.93
N LYS A 85 -0.79 -4.65 -9.27
CA LYS A 85 -1.29 -6.01 -9.47
C LYS A 85 -1.92 -6.53 -8.17
N ILE A 86 -3.02 -7.26 -8.27
CA ILE A 86 -3.70 -7.88 -7.11
C ILE A 86 -2.73 -8.76 -6.30
N SER A 87 -1.79 -9.45 -6.95
CA SER A 87 -0.75 -10.24 -6.29
C SER A 87 0.07 -9.43 -5.28
N ASN A 88 0.31 -8.14 -5.55
CA ASN A 88 1.08 -7.27 -4.66
C ASN A 88 0.23 -6.92 -3.42
N TYR A 89 -1.05 -6.60 -3.61
CA TYR A 89 -1.96 -6.39 -2.48
C TYR A 89 -2.14 -7.64 -1.62
N LYS A 90 -2.23 -8.83 -2.24
CA LYS A 90 -2.29 -10.10 -1.51
C LYS A 90 -1.06 -10.31 -0.63
N LYS A 91 0.15 -10.08 -1.15
CA LYS A 91 1.38 -10.16 -0.35
C LYS A 91 1.37 -9.22 0.88
N ILE A 92 0.79 -8.02 0.74
CA ILE A 92 0.62 -7.09 1.86
C ILE A 92 -0.38 -7.65 2.88
N LEU A 93 -1.52 -8.17 2.41
CA LEU A 93 -2.61 -8.68 3.25
C LEU A 93 -2.30 -10.04 3.90
N ASP A 94 -1.36 -10.81 3.34
CA ASP A 94 -0.89 -12.09 3.90
C ASP A 94 -0.09 -11.87 5.20
N LEU A 95 0.38 -10.65 5.46
CA LEU A 95 1.05 -10.28 6.71
C LEU A 95 0.01 -9.98 7.81
N PRO A 96 0.00 -10.73 8.93
CA PRO A 96 -1.11 -10.73 9.88
C PRO A 96 -1.27 -9.42 10.68
N ASN A 97 -0.20 -8.64 10.81
CA ASN A 97 -0.18 -7.35 11.50
C ASN A 97 -0.25 -6.14 10.54
N VAL A 98 -0.60 -6.36 9.26
CA VAL A 98 -0.69 -5.30 8.27
C VAL A 98 -2.15 -4.97 7.94
N LYS A 99 -2.45 -3.68 7.77
CA LYS A 99 -3.73 -3.18 7.25
C LYS A 99 -3.49 -2.30 6.04
N LEU A 100 -4.26 -2.54 4.98
CA LEU A 100 -4.23 -1.70 3.77
C LEU A 100 -5.23 -0.55 3.94
N ILE A 101 -4.78 0.68 3.74
CA ILE A 101 -5.62 1.89 3.80
C ILE A 101 -5.97 2.33 2.39
N HIS A 102 -7.24 2.68 2.20
CA HIS A 102 -7.73 3.18 0.93
C HIS A 102 -7.09 4.56 0.59
N PRO A 103 -6.73 4.83 -0.68
CA PRO A 103 -6.07 6.08 -1.07
C PRO A 103 -6.90 7.34 -0.77
N SER A 104 -8.23 7.20 -0.60
CA SER A 104 -9.13 8.31 -0.27
C SER A 104 -9.04 8.81 1.17
N VAL A 105 -8.46 8.02 2.10
CA VAL A 105 -8.31 8.44 3.50
C VAL A 105 -7.34 9.61 3.57
N ASN A 106 -7.63 10.65 4.35
CA ASN A 106 -6.75 11.81 4.42
C ASN A 106 -5.44 11.48 5.15
N SER A 107 -4.28 11.77 4.55
CA SER A 107 -2.97 11.54 5.19
C SER A 107 -2.81 12.32 6.49
N SER A 108 -3.38 13.53 6.61
CA SER A 108 -3.29 14.33 7.84
C SER A 108 -4.04 13.70 9.02
N GLU A 109 -5.13 12.98 8.76
CA GLU A 109 -5.85 12.24 9.81
C GLU A 109 -5.00 11.08 10.32
N ILE A 110 -4.32 10.38 9.41
CA ILE A 110 -3.44 9.27 9.76
C ILE A 110 -2.26 9.77 10.60
N MET A 111 -1.61 10.85 10.15
CA MET A 111 -0.45 11.43 10.85
C MET A 111 -0.78 11.92 12.26
N ARG A 112 -2.01 12.37 12.51
CA ARG A 112 -2.44 12.77 13.86
C ARG A 112 -2.60 11.61 14.85
N LYS A 113 -2.83 10.40 14.35
CA LYS A 113 -3.09 9.21 15.16
C LYS A 113 -1.88 8.25 15.22
N THR A 114 -0.89 8.44 14.35
CA THR A 114 0.25 7.51 14.22
C THR A 114 1.27 7.70 15.35
N SER A 115 1.83 6.60 15.84
CA SER A 115 2.91 6.63 16.84
C SER A 115 4.28 6.85 16.22
N LEU A 116 4.43 6.54 14.92
CA LEU A 116 5.67 6.69 14.15
C LEU A 116 5.37 6.83 12.64
N ILE A 117 6.21 7.56 11.92
CA ILE A 117 6.15 7.71 10.45
C ILE A 117 7.43 7.09 9.86
N THR A 118 7.31 6.28 8.81
CA THR A 118 8.44 5.64 8.11
C THR A 118 8.32 5.78 6.60
#